data_AF-A0A9P6N489-F1
#
_entry.id   AF-A0A9P6N489-F1
#
_cell.length_a   1.000
_cell.length_b   1.000
_cell.length_c   1.000
_cell.angle_alpha   90.00
_cell.angle_beta   90.00
_cell.angle_gamma   90.00
#
_symmetry.space_group_name_H-M   'P 1'
#
loop_
_entity.id
_entity.type
_entity.pdbx_description
1 polymer ?
#
loop_
_entity_poly.entity_id
_entity_poly.type
_entity_poly.pdbx_seq_one_letter_code
_entity_poly.pdbx_strand_id
1 'polypeptide(L)'
;MLQRVSVLKPARLASNISRCINYEARAYSTSTEDAAKVSAVYKRLGVELSDPSLMTQAITHKSFAHGSVPTNEKLGYLGRTFLELHITEQKWDKANSNKTLRATVSYALSSDKLTKVGRSLGVDEVMRWKSPSSTPGSKTGEDTVLAHTVEAIVGAVYHDKGSKAARELVNKHIYTY
;
A
#
# COMPACT_ATOMS: atom_id res chain seq x y z
N MET A 1 -33.86 -20.40 -26.35
CA MET A 1 -32.63 -21.13 -26.00
C MET A 1 -31.70 -20.14 -25.30
N LEU A 2 -31.78 -20.02 -23.97
CA LEU A 2 -30.95 -19.10 -23.18
C LEU A 2 -30.13 -19.94 -22.19
N GLN A 3 -28.82 -20.06 -22.44
CA GLN A 3 -27.89 -20.70 -21.53
C GLN A 3 -27.70 -19.84 -20.28
N ARG A 4 -27.98 -20.43 -19.10
CA ARG A 4 -27.64 -19.84 -17.80
C ARG A 4 -26.12 -19.68 -17.69
N VAL A 5 -25.65 -18.45 -17.60
CA VAL A 5 -24.28 -18.15 -17.17
C VAL A 5 -24.18 -18.53 -15.69
N SER A 6 -23.44 -19.58 -15.39
CA SER A 6 -23.17 -20.01 -14.02
C SER A 6 -22.27 -18.99 -13.34
N VAL A 7 -22.86 -18.17 -12.46
CA VAL A 7 -22.12 -17.28 -11.56
C VAL A 7 -21.25 -18.18 -10.66
N LEU A 8 -19.94 -18.03 -10.79
CA LEU A 8 -18.97 -18.73 -9.95
C LEU A 8 -19.28 -18.44 -8.46
N LYS A 9 -19.38 -19.49 -7.65
CA LYS A 9 -19.55 -19.37 -6.19
C LYS A 9 -18.38 -18.53 -5.61
N PRO A 10 -18.66 -17.53 -4.75
CA PRO A 10 -17.66 -16.58 -4.24
C PRO A 10 -16.49 -17.23 -3.48
N ALA A 11 -16.67 -18.45 -2.95
CA ALA A 11 -15.66 -19.17 -2.19
C ALA A 11 -14.41 -19.61 -3.01
N ARG A 12 -14.54 -19.86 -4.33
CA ARG A 12 -13.41 -20.35 -5.16
C ARG A 12 -12.43 -19.25 -5.61
N LEU A 13 -12.87 -17.99 -5.64
CA LEU A 13 -12.02 -16.85 -6.00
C LEU A 13 -11.10 -16.45 -4.84
N ALA A 14 -11.63 -16.43 -3.61
CA ALA A 14 -10.84 -16.19 -2.41
C ALA A 14 -9.74 -17.25 -2.21
N SER A 15 -10.06 -18.53 -2.41
CA SER A 15 -9.10 -19.63 -2.24
C SER A 15 -7.93 -19.59 -3.24
N ASN A 16 -8.16 -19.12 -4.47
CA ASN A 16 -7.11 -19.09 -5.51
C ASN A 16 -6.18 -17.88 -5.36
N ILE A 17 -6.69 -16.73 -4.90
CA ILE A 17 -5.86 -15.56 -4.57
C ILE A 17 -4.99 -15.89 -3.36
N SER A 18 -5.56 -16.48 -2.30
CA SER A 18 -4.78 -16.93 -1.13
C SER A 18 -3.72 -17.99 -1.49
N ARG A 19 -3.97 -18.87 -2.47
CA ARG A 19 -3.01 -19.93 -2.84
C ARG A 19 -1.82 -19.42 -3.65
N CYS A 20 -2.01 -18.43 -4.53
CA CYS A 20 -0.91 -17.81 -5.27
C CYS A 20 -0.01 -16.97 -4.34
N ILE A 21 -0.61 -16.24 -3.37
CA ILE A 21 0.14 -15.45 -2.38
C ILE A 21 0.97 -16.36 -1.45
N ASN A 22 0.39 -17.48 -1.01
CA ASN A 22 1.08 -18.43 -0.11
C ASN A 22 2.26 -19.19 -0.75
N TYR A 23 2.31 -19.32 -2.08
CA TYR A 23 3.47 -19.93 -2.76
C TYR A 23 4.67 -18.97 -2.77
N GLU A 24 4.43 -17.67 -2.90
CA GLU A 24 5.49 -16.67 -2.97
C GLU A 24 6.01 -16.25 -1.56
N ALA A 25 5.17 -16.32 -0.53
CA ALA A 25 5.53 -16.03 0.86
C ALA A 25 6.55 -17.02 1.46
N ARG A 26 6.62 -18.25 0.94
CA ARG A 26 7.48 -19.33 1.48
C ARG A 26 8.95 -19.22 1.10
N ALA A 27 9.30 -18.29 0.20
CA ALA A 27 10.63 -18.22 -0.41
C ALA A 27 11.55 -17.11 0.15
N TYR A 28 11.13 -16.31 1.15
CA TYR A 28 11.91 -15.15 1.54
C TYR A 28 12.00 -14.95 3.06
N SER A 29 13.06 -15.50 3.66
CA SER A 29 13.41 -15.24 5.06
C SER A 29 13.92 -13.80 5.18
N THR A 30 13.12 -12.93 5.79
CA THR A 30 13.61 -11.67 6.32
C THR A 30 14.52 -11.97 7.50
N SER A 31 15.58 -11.17 7.72
CA SER A 31 16.31 -11.27 8.98
C SER A 31 15.32 -11.02 10.13
N THR A 32 15.51 -11.66 11.29
CA THR A 32 14.66 -11.48 12.46
C THR A 32 14.58 -10.01 12.90
N GLU A 33 15.64 -9.24 12.66
CA GLU A 33 15.71 -7.81 12.95
C GLU A 33 14.84 -6.98 12.00
N ASP A 34 14.84 -7.29 10.70
CA ASP A 34 14.00 -6.60 9.71
C ASP A 34 12.51 -6.87 9.96
N ALA A 35 12.18 -8.11 10.35
CA ALA A 35 10.81 -8.47 10.70
C ALA A 35 10.29 -7.66 11.91
N ALA A 36 11.15 -7.45 12.91
CA ALA A 36 10.80 -6.66 14.09
C ALA A 36 10.58 -5.18 13.74
N LYS A 37 11.44 -4.59 12.89
CA LYS A 37 11.29 -3.19 12.45
C LYS A 37 10.02 -2.98 11.63
N VAL A 38 9.70 -3.91 10.72
CA VAL A 38 8.44 -3.88 9.95
C VAL A 38 7.24 -3.99 10.88
N SER A 39 7.27 -4.92 11.83
CA SER A 39 6.20 -5.05 12.83
C SER A 39 6.02 -3.76 13.64
N ALA A 40 7.11 -3.07 14.00
CA ALA A 40 7.05 -1.80 14.70
C ALA A 40 6.32 -0.70 13.90
N VAL A 41 6.54 -0.62 12.58
CA VAL A 41 5.81 0.31 11.70
C VAL A 41 4.31 0.02 11.72
N TYR A 42 3.91 -1.25 11.60
CA TYR A 42 2.50 -1.66 11.65
C TYR A 42 1.87 -1.43 13.03
N LYS A 43 2.63 -1.57 14.12
CA LYS A 43 2.19 -1.20 15.47
C LYS A 43 1.94 0.31 15.61
N ARG A 44 2.81 1.17 15.06
CA ARG A 44 2.58 2.64 15.03
C ARG A 44 1.32 3.00 14.23
N LEU A 45 1.08 2.28 13.14
CA LEU A 45 -0.15 2.40 12.36
C LEU A 45 -1.39 1.97 13.15
N GLY A 46 -1.22 1.10 14.16
CA GLY A 46 -2.30 0.52 14.94
C GLY A 46 -3.05 -0.58 14.19
N VAL A 47 -2.37 -1.28 13.28
CA VAL A 47 -2.95 -2.34 12.45
C VAL A 47 -2.13 -3.62 12.58
N GLU A 48 -2.82 -4.72 12.86
CA GLU A 48 -2.25 -6.06 12.84
C GLU A 48 -2.83 -6.84 11.65
N LEU A 49 -2.01 -7.10 10.64
CA LEU A 49 -2.41 -7.92 9.49
C LEU A 49 -2.49 -9.40 9.88
N SER A 50 -3.46 -10.12 9.31
CA SER A 50 -3.63 -11.56 9.53
C SER A 50 -2.48 -12.37 8.94
N ASP A 51 -1.89 -11.87 7.84
CA ASP A 51 -0.74 -12.46 7.17
C ASP A 51 0.48 -11.52 7.27
N PRO A 52 1.51 -11.88 8.08
CA PRO A 52 2.75 -11.09 8.18
C PRO A 52 3.51 -10.96 6.86
N SER A 53 3.31 -11.88 5.90
CA SER A 53 3.96 -11.79 4.60
C SER A 53 3.47 -10.58 3.79
N LEU A 54 2.21 -10.15 3.98
CA LEU A 54 1.67 -8.94 3.38
C LEU A 54 2.38 -7.67 3.86
N MET A 55 2.80 -7.64 5.13
CA MET A 55 3.57 -6.51 5.67
C MET A 55 4.87 -6.34 4.92
N THR A 56 5.54 -7.47 4.68
CA THR A 56 6.81 -7.52 3.94
C THR A 56 6.61 -7.21 2.46
N GLN A 57 5.55 -7.73 1.83
CA GLN A 57 5.25 -7.45 0.45
C GLN A 57 4.98 -5.96 0.23
N ALA A 58 4.19 -5.32 1.11
CA ALA A 58 3.83 -3.91 0.98
C ALA A 58 5.04 -2.96 0.96
N ILE A 59 6.09 -3.30 1.71
CA ILE A 59 7.33 -2.51 1.78
C ILE A 59 8.37 -2.85 0.68
N THR A 60 8.08 -3.81 -0.20
CA THR A 60 9.05 -4.32 -1.17
C THR A 60 8.80 -3.74 -2.57
N HIS A 61 9.67 -2.82 -2.99
CA HIS A 61 9.62 -2.24 -4.32
C HIS A 61 10.18 -3.19 -5.38
N LYS A 62 9.71 -3.09 -6.63
CA LYS A 62 10.18 -3.94 -7.75
C LYS A 62 11.69 -3.84 -8.06
N SER A 63 12.35 -2.75 -7.67
CA SER A 63 13.80 -2.63 -7.86
C SER A 63 14.61 -3.50 -6.88
N PHE A 64 13.97 -3.99 -5.82
CA PHE A 64 14.56 -4.93 -4.88
C PHE A 64 14.60 -6.35 -5.45
N ALA A 65 15.71 -7.06 -5.24
CA ALA A 65 15.94 -8.42 -5.72
C ALA A 65 15.56 -8.66 -7.20
N HIS A 66 15.66 -7.62 -8.04
CA HIS A 66 15.22 -7.64 -9.45
C HIS A 66 13.76 -8.11 -9.65
N GLY A 67 12.88 -7.90 -8.67
CA GLY A 67 11.48 -8.32 -8.72
C GLY A 67 11.27 -9.84 -8.64
N SER A 68 12.29 -10.60 -8.22
CA SER A 68 12.18 -12.06 -8.02
C SER A 68 11.34 -12.47 -6.80
N VAL A 69 10.90 -11.49 -6.02
CA VAL A 69 10.06 -11.64 -4.83
C VAL A 69 8.75 -10.87 -5.02
N PRO A 70 7.69 -11.20 -4.25
CA PRO A 70 6.46 -10.42 -4.25
C PRO A 70 6.72 -8.93 -4.06
N THR A 71 6.26 -8.15 -5.03
CA THR A 71 6.42 -6.70 -5.02
C THR A 71 5.13 -6.02 -4.56
N ASN A 72 5.28 -4.77 -4.17
CA ASN A 72 4.19 -3.93 -3.71
C ASN A 72 3.33 -3.33 -4.82
N GLU A 73 3.56 -3.62 -6.10
CA GLU A 73 2.87 -2.94 -7.21
C GLU A 73 1.34 -3.16 -7.21
N LYS A 74 0.89 -4.41 -6.98
CA LYS A 74 -0.56 -4.71 -6.93
C LYS A 74 -1.23 -4.06 -5.72
N LEU A 75 -0.56 -4.09 -4.57
CA LEU A 75 -1.04 -3.46 -3.34
C LEU A 75 -1.05 -1.94 -3.48
N GLY A 76 -0.02 -1.35 -4.08
CA GLY A 76 0.10 0.08 -4.34
C GLY A 76 -1.02 0.58 -5.26
N TYR A 77 -1.32 -0.16 -6.33
CA TYR A 77 -2.47 0.15 -7.18
C TYR A 77 -3.79 0.12 -6.40
N LEU A 78 -4.05 -0.96 -5.65
CA LEU A 78 -5.26 -1.09 -4.83
C LEU A 78 -5.39 0.05 -3.82
N GLY A 79 -4.31 0.37 -3.12
CA GLY A 79 -4.26 1.43 -2.13
C GLY A 79 -4.48 2.81 -2.74
N ARG A 80 -3.84 3.12 -3.88
CA ARG A 80 -4.06 4.38 -4.61
C ARG A 80 -5.51 4.53 -5.04
N THR A 81 -6.09 3.50 -5.68
CA THR A 81 -7.49 3.54 -6.12
C THR A 81 -8.45 3.77 -4.94
N PHE A 82 -8.20 3.10 -3.81
CA PHE A 82 -8.98 3.31 -2.60
C PHE A 82 -8.83 4.74 -2.04
N LEU A 83 -7.61 5.26 -1.97
CA LEU A 83 -7.32 6.61 -1.50
C LEU A 83 -8.01 7.67 -2.37
N GLU A 84 -7.95 7.52 -3.69
CA GLU A 84 -8.62 8.41 -4.64
C GLU A 84 -10.12 8.44 -4.39
N LEU A 85 -10.76 7.26 -4.26
CA LEU A 85 -12.19 7.15 -3.95
C LEU A 85 -12.53 7.81 -2.61
N HIS A 86 -11.83 7.43 -1.54
CA HIS A 86 -12.12 7.90 -0.19
C HIS A 86 -11.99 9.42 -0.06
N ILE A 87 -10.95 10.02 -0.64
CA ILE A 87 -10.77 11.49 -0.62
C ILE A 87 -11.83 12.16 -1.49
N THR A 88 -12.19 11.56 -2.63
CA THR A 88 -13.27 12.07 -3.48
C THR A 88 -14.59 12.11 -2.72
N GLU A 89 -14.96 11.03 -2.01
CA GLU A 89 -16.15 10.97 -1.14
C GLU A 89 -16.11 12.09 -0.09
N GLN A 90 -14.97 12.31 0.57
CA GLN A 90 -14.83 13.33 1.61
C GLN A 90 -14.88 14.77 1.11
N LYS A 91 -14.52 15.00 -0.16
CA LYS A 91 -14.46 16.33 -0.77
C LYS A 91 -15.65 16.63 -1.66
N TRP A 92 -16.56 15.67 -1.86
CA TRP A 92 -17.72 15.78 -2.74
C TRP A 92 -18.52 17.06 -2.50
N ASP A 93 -18.94 17.29 -1.25
CA ASP A 93 -19.75 18.46 -0.87
C ASP A 93 -18.91 19.72 -0.55
N LYS A 94 -17.59 19.57 -0.43
CA LYS A 94 -16.67 20.64 0.02
C LYS A 94 -15.88 21.28 -1.12
N ALA A 95 -16.08 20.84 -2.36
CA ALA A 95 -15.39 21.37 -3.51
C ALA A 95 -15.87 22.81 -3.83
N ASN A 96 -15.16 23.80 -3.29
CA ASN A 96 -15.36 25.21 -3.63
C ASN A 96 -15.09 25.45 -5.13
N SER A 97 -15.80 26.41 -5.72
CA SER A 97 -15.78 26.77 -7.16
C SER A 97 -14.41 27.02 -7.79
N ASN A 98 -13.38 27.31 -6.99
CA ASN A 98 -12.08 27.78 -7.47
C ASN A 98 -11.09 26.65 -7.85
N LYS A 99 -11.36 25.39 -7.49
CA LYS A 99 -10.54 24.24 -7.87
C LYS A 99 -11.41 23.03 -8.21
N THR A 100 -11.03 22.29 -9.25
CA THR A 100 -11.74 21.05 -9.59
C THR A 100 -11.56 20.00 -8.49
N LEU A 101 -12.56 19.13 -8.32
CA LEU A 101 -12.49 17.99 -7.39
C LEU A 101 -11.25 17.13 -7.69
N ARG A 102 -10.95 16.89 -8.97
CA ARG A 102 -9.75 16.17 -9.42
C ARG A 102 -8.46 16.84 -8.94
N ALA A 103 -8.31 18.16 -9.12
CA ALA A 103 -7.12 18.88 -8.66
C ALA A 103 -6.96 18.81 -7.12
N THR A 104 -8.07 18.82 -6.40
CA THR A 104 -8.08 18.68 -4.94
C THR A 104 -7.62 17.30 -4.50
N VAL A 105 -8.11 16.23 -5.14
CA VAL A 105 -7.72 14.85 -4.87
C VAL A 105 -6.24 14.61 -5.24
N SER A 106 -5.80 15.07 -6.42
CA SER A 106 -4.39 14.94 -6.82
C SER A 106 -3.44 15.71 -5.90
N TYR A 107 -3.82 16.90 -5.44
CA TYR A 107 -3.03 17.64 -4.45
C TYR A 107 -3.03 16.97 -3.08
N ALA A 108 -4.12 16.30 -2.70
CA ALA A 108 -4.16 15.52 -1.49
C ALA A 108 -3.14 14.38 -1.57
N LEU A 109 -3.10 13.64 -2.69
CA LEU A 109 -2.26 12.46 -2.91
C LEU A 109 -0.90 12.76 -3.56
N SER A 110 -0.37 13.97 -3.36
CA SER A 110 0.93 14.30 -3.93
C SER A 110 2.05 13.47 -3.29
N SER A 111 3.07 13.13 -4.09
CA SER A 111 4.24 12.38 -3.62
C SER A 111 4.85 13.02 -2.37
N ASP A 112 4.96 14.35 -2.34
CA ASP A 112 5.51 15.09 -1.20
C ASP A 112 4.75 14.84 0.10
N LYS A 113 3.41 14.75 0.05
CA LYS A 113 2.58 14.51 1.23
C LYS A 113 2.72 13.07 1.71
N LEU A 114 2.61 12.11 0.78
CA LEU A 114 2.75 10.70 1.12
C LEU A 114 4.17 10.37 1.61
N THR A 115 5.20 11.04 1.08
CA THR A 115 6.59 10.94 1.56
C THR A 115 6.71 11.41 3.01
N LYS A 116 6.11 12.57 3.35
CA LYS A 116 6.11 13.09 4.73
C LYS A 116 5.43 12.12 5.69
N VAL A 117 4.30 11.54 5.28
CA VAL A 117 3.60 10.50 6.05
C VAL A 117 4.46 9.25 6.19
N GLY A 118 5.11 8.80 5.12
CA GLY A 118 6.01 7.65 5.15
C GLY A 118 7.15 7.83 6.16
N ARG A 119 7.80 9.01 6.15
CA ARG A 119 8.87 9.35 7.10
C ARG A 119 8.37 9.46 8.54
N SER A 120 7.21 10.08 8.79
CA SER A 120 6.67 10.19 10.15
C SER A 120 6.31 8.83 10.75
N LEU A 121 5.97 7.86 9.90
CA LEU A 121 5.68 6.49 10.27
C LEU A 121 6.94 5.60 10.31
N GLY A 122 8.11 6.10 9.92
CA GLY A 122 9.37 5.35 9.83
C GLY A 122 9.36 4.26 8.74
N VAL A 123 8.61 4.46 7.66
CA VAL A 123 8.53 3.52 6.52
C VAL A 123 9.82 3.54 5.70
N ASP A 124 10.49 4.68 5.63
CA ASP A 124 11.78 4.87 4.95
C ASP A 124 12.90 4.01 5.55
N GLU A 125 12.83 3.72 6.85
CA GLU A 125 13.79 2.86 7.55
C GLU A 125 13.64 1.37 7.22
N VAL A 126 12.46 0.96 6.73
CA VAL A 126 12.14 -0.46 6.48
C VAL A 126 11.90 -0.80 5.01
N MET A 127 11.66 0.20 4.16
CA MET A 127 11.35 -0.04 2.75
C MET A 127 12.52 -0.73 2.02
N ARG A 128 12.19 -1.71 1.19
CA ARG A 128 13.16 -2.48 0.41
C ARG A 128 13.16 -2.01 -1.02
N TRP A 129 14.25 -1.36 -1.40
CA TRP A 129 14.45 -0.85 -2.73
C TRP A 129 15.93 -0.74 -3.05
N LYS A 130 16.24 -0.56 -4.33
CA LYS A 130 17.58 -0.23 -4.83
C LYS A 130 17.54 1.10 -5.55
N SER A 131 18.48 1.99 -5.22
CA SER A 131 18.66 3.27 -5.92
C SER A 131 19.04 3.02 -7.38
N PRO A 132 18.44 3.75 -8.34
CA PRO A 132 18.86 3.69 -9.74
C PRO A 132 20.24 4.32 -9.95
N SER A 133 20.71 5.15 -9.01
CA SER A 133 22.05 5.74 -9.06
C SER A 133 23.09 4.76 -8.50
N SER A 134 24.19 4.60 -9.23
CA SER A 134 25.38 3.89 -8.74
C SER A 134 26.20 4.71 -7.76
N THR A 135 25.89 6.01 -7.60
CA THR A 135 26.59 6.90 -6.68
C THR A 135 26.13 6.62 -5.25
N PRO A 136 27.04 6.17 -4.35
CA PRO A 136 26.70 5.98 -2.95
C PRO A 136 26.15 7.27 -2.34
N GLY A 137 24.98 7.19 -1.71
CA GLY A 137 24.32 8.35 -1.08
C GLY A 137 23.36 9.14 -2.00
N SER A 138 23.29 8.82 -3.29
CA SER A 138 22.29 9.43 -4.18
C SER A 138 20.90 8.82 -3.93
N LYS A 139 20.01 9.64 -3.35
CA LYS A 139 18.61 9.30 -2.99
C LYS A 139 17.61 9.59 -4.12
N THR A 140 18.05 9.66 -5.36
CA THR A 140 17.16 9.95 -6.50
C THR A 140 16.05 8.89 -6.59
N GLY A 141 14.79 9.32 -6.49
CA GLY A 141 13.62 8.46 -6.58
C GLY A 141 13.18 7.81 -5.26
N GLU A 142 13.90 8.03 -4.16
CA GLU A 142 13.54 7.53 -2.82
C GLU A 142 12.13 7.98 -2.42
N ASP A 143 11.83 9.27 -2.57
CA ASP A 143 10.54 9.87 -2.20
C ASP A 143 9.39 9.26 -3.00
N THR A 144 9.60 9.00 -4.30
CA THR A 144 8.60 8.33 -5.14
C THR A 144 8.34 6.89 -4.68
N VAL A 145 9.40 6.15 -4.35
CA VAL A 145 9.28 4.78 -3.84
C VAL A 145 8.61 4.77 -2.47
N LEU A 146 8.94 5.72 -1.61
CA LEU A 146 8.35 5.84 -0.28
C LEU A 146 6.85 6.17 -0.37
N ALA A 147 6.47 7.15 -1.21
CA ALA A 147 5.08 7.48 -1.45
C ALA A 147 4.27 6.28 -1.96
N HIS A 148 4.81 5.54 -2.93
CA HIS A 148 4.17 4.33 -3.45
C HIS A 148 4.10 3.21 -2.41
N THR A 149 5.09 3.11 -1.53
CA THR A 149 5.09 2.16 -0.41
C THR A 149 3.99 2.48 0.60
N VAL A 150 3.75 3.76 0.90
CA VAL A 150 2.62 4.19 1.75
C VAL A 150 1.28 3.77 1.12
N GLU A 151 1.11 3.98 -0.19
CA GLU A 151 -0.08 3.50 -0.90
C GLU A 151 -0.22 1.98 -0.80
N ALA A 152 0.87 1.24 -0.95
CA ALA A 152 0.86 -0.21 -0.83
C ALA A 152 0.52 -0.71 0.59
N ILE A 153 0.94 0.00 1.63
CA ILE A 153 0.53 -0.30 3.01
C ILE A 153 -0.98 -0.13 3.15
N VAL A 154 -1.55 0.96 2.63
CA VAL A 154 -3.02 1.16 2.62
C VAL A 154 -3.71 0.02 1.86
N GLY A 155 -3.16 -0.38 0.71
CA GLY A 155 -3.65 -1.50 -0.07
C GLY A 155 -3.59 -2.83 0.68
N ALA A 156 -2.53 -3.09 1.46
CA ALA A 156 -2.40 -4.29 2.28
C ALA A 156 -3.47 -4.33 3.39
N VAL A 157 -3.72 -3.20 4.06
CA VAL A 157 -4.79 -3.10 5.07
C VAL A 157 -6.16 -3.30 4.43
N TYR A 158 -6.41 -2.68 3.27
CA TYR A 158 -7.66 -2.88 2.53
C TYR A 158 -7.84 -4.35 2.14
N HIS A 159 -6.80 -4.99 1.63
CA HIS A 159 -6.83 -6.38 1.18
C HIS A 159 -7.14 -7.36 2.31
N ASP A 160 -6.52 -7.18 3.48
CA ASP A 160 -6.64 -8.09 4.62
C ASP A 160 -7.85 -7.79 5.52
N LYS A 161 -8.14 -6.51 5.79
CA LYS A 161 -9.15 -6.06 6.78
C LYS A 161 -10.35 -5.36 6.16
N GLY A 162 -10.34 -5.08 4.86
CA GLY A 162 -11.43 -4.42 4.14
C GLY A 162 -11.46 -2.90 4.28
N SER A 163 -12.46 -2.29 3.65
CA SER A 163 -12.56 -0.84 3.48
C SER A 163 -12.68 -0.06 4.80
N LYS A 164 -13.38 -0.60 5.80
CA LYS A 164 -13.57 0.08 7.09
C LYS A 164 -12.24 0.36 7.79
N ALA A 165 -11.39 -0.66 7.94
CA ALA A 165 -10.08 -0.53 8.56
C ALA A 165 -9.15 0.40 7.75
N ALA A 166 -9.21 0.31 6.42
CA ALA A 166 -8.45 1.21 5.56
C ALA A 166 -8.87 2.68 5.73
N ARG A 167 -10.17 2.97 5.86
CA ARG A 167 -10.67 4.34 6.12
C ARG A 167 -10.16 4.88 7.47
N GLU A 168 -10.21 4.06 8.52
CA GLU A 168 -9.72 4.43 9.85
C GLU A 168 -8.22 4.78 9.83
N LEU A 169 -7.41 3.95 9.15
CA LEU A 169 -5.98 4.22 8.96
C LEU A 169 -5.74 5.54 8.21
N VAL A 170 -6.45 5.75 7.10
CA VAL A 170 -6.28 6.94 6.26
C VAL A 170 -6.65 8.21 7.03
N ASN A 171 -7.77 8.20 7.74
CA ASN A 171 -8.22 9.35 8.54
C ASN A 171 -7.28 9.65 9.71
N LYS A 172 -6.65 8.63 10.29
CA LYS A 172 -5.74 8.80 11.42
C LYS A 172 -4.38 9.35 10.99
N HIS A 173 -3.80 8.81 9.92
CA HIS A 173 -2.38 9.01 9.61
C HIS A 173 -2.08 9.79 8.33
N ILE A 174 -3.02 9.84 7.38
CA ILE A 174 -2.78 10.44 6.05
C ILE A 174 -3.54 11.75 5.89
N TYR A 175 -4.81 11.77 6.27
CA TYR A 175 -5.66 12.97 6.26
C TYR A 175 -6.34 13.13 7.60
N THR A 176 -5.58 13.66 8.56
CA THR A 176 -6.14 14.13 9.82
C THR A 176 -7.03 15.34 9.56
N TYR A 177 -8.27 15.27 10.01
CA TYR A 177 -9.22 16.38 10.08
C TYR A 177 -9.28 16.91 11.50
#